data_AF-A0A7X7RY15-F1
#
_entry.id   AF-A0A7X7RY15-F1
#
_cell.length_a   1.000
_cell.length_b   1.000
_cell.length_c   1.000
_cell.angle_alpha   90.00
_cell.angle_beta   90.00
_cell.angle_gamma   90.00
#
_symmetry.space_group_name_H-M   'P 1'
#
loop_
_entity.id
_entity.type
_entity.pdbx_description
1 polymer ?
#
loop_
_entity_poly.entity_id
_entity_poly.type
_entity_poly.pdbx_seq_one_letter_code
_entity_poly.pdbx_strand_id
1 'polypeptide(L)'
;MTKLLKTIVIVDKNEKFHAKASERYLHVHFIYTGHSWEGWVPTEYRRTNLHVDVNNEDELADYLNRIYEQLNPQHYKEWRLAQEEFWRLEKPNASVTKGFFDPLADAQGEWVCARCQLPHNTNPQRRIQDIKDFGYTLATDTNRFCKHCGKKTTHLLLLPIPRADSSGNGYETWTPAMRKRIIRVLGAWDVYEAANSNHCLPDHKFPEIRWDDETKADNPDTMSNKEIASKFQLMTNQRNEQKREVCRNCFQTGKRGTIFGIDFFYAGTADWDTTIPPKGKEAEQGCIGCPWYDIALWRKKLIEKLQEGE
;
A
#
# COMPACT_ATOMS: atom_id res chain seq x y z
N MET A 1 -2.94 -27.17 -8.95
CA MET A 1 -1.93 -26.75 -9.93
C MET A 1 -2.56 -25.98 -11.06
N THR A 2 -2.48 -24.65 -10.97
CA THR A 2 -2.91 -23.76 -12.04
C THR A 2 -1.80 -23.72 -13.07
N LYS A 3 -2.15 -23.95 -14.34
CA LYS A 3 -1.19 -23.83 -15.43
C LYS A 3 -1.23 -22.41 -16.01
N LEU A 4 -0.06 -21.82 -16.19
CA LEU A 4 0.09 -20.56 -16.92
C LEU A 4 -0.39 -20.73 -18.36
N LEU A 5 -1.21 -19.80 -18.85
CA LEU A 5 -1.67 -19.82 -20.24
C LEU A 5 -0.47 -19.77 -21.19
N LYS A 6 -0.50 -20.58 -22.27
CA LYS A 6 0.57 -20.62 -23.28
C LYS A 6 0.76 -19.30 -24.03
N THR A 7 -0.24 -18.44 -23.99
CA THR A 7 -0.26 -17.09 -24.55
C THR A 7 0.40 -16.05 -23.65
N ILE A 8 0.88 -16.45 -22.47
CA ILE A 8 1.65 -15.62 -21.55
C ILE A 8 3.10 -16.06 -21.59
N VAL A 9 3.99 -15.12 -21.89
CA VAL A 9 5.45 -15.31 -21.88
C VAL A 9 6.07 -14.42 -20.82
N ILE A 10 6.78 -15.01 -19.86
CA ILE A 10 7.62 -14.25 -18.92
C ILE A 10 8.93 -13.94 -19.65
N VAL A 11 9.14 -12.66 -19.98
CA VAL A 11 10.28 -12.20 -20.80
C VAL A 11 11.56 -12.17 -19.97
N ASP A 12 11.47 -11.73 -18.72
CA ASP A 12 12.56 -11.76 -17.75
C ASP A 12 12.04 -12.32 -16.43
N LYS A 13 12.66 -13.40 -15.96
CA LYS A 13 12.33 -14.04 -14.67
C LYS A 13 12.82 -13.22 -13.48
N ASN A 14 13.77 -12.31 -13.69
CA ASN A 14 14.23 -11.41 -12.62
C ASN A 14 13.26 -10.25 -12.47
N GLU A 15 12.77 -10.06 -11.25
CA GLU A 15 11.91 -8.93 -10.93
C GLU A 15 12.66 -7.60 -11.12
N LYS A 16 11.98 -6.62 -11.71
CA LYS A 16 12.43 -5.23 -11.76
C LYS A 16 12.07 -4.56 -10.45
N PHE A 17 13.04 -3.92 -9.81
CA PHE A 17 12.86 -3.32 -8.49
C PHE A 17 12.85 -1.79 -8.53
N HIS A 18 11.83 -1.19 -7.92
CA HIS A 18 11.76 0.25 -7.68
C HIS A 18 11.92 0.56 -6.19
N ALA A 19 13.17 0.65 -5.72
CA ALA A 19 13.52 0.81 -4.31
C ALA A 19 12.73 1.90 -3.56
N LYS A 20 12.63 3.10 -4.13
CA LYS A 20 11.95 4.24 -3.49
C LYS A 20 10.44 4.05 -3.30
N ALA A 21 9.82 3.21 -4.13
CA ALA A 21 8.38 2.94 -4.06
C ALA A 21 8.10 1.62 -3.33
N SER A 22 9.13 0.80 -3.10
CA SER A 22 9.01 -0.58 -2.63
C SER A 22 8.06 -1.38 -3.51
N GLU A 23 8.30 -1.31 -4.83
CA GLU A 23 7.49 -2.00 -5.84
C GLU A 23 8.40 -2.95 -6.62
N ARG A 24 7.86 -4.11 -6.97
CA ARG A 24 8.48 -5.11 -7.84
C ARG A 24 7.57 -5.39 -9.02
N TYR A 25 8.19 -5.67 -10.15
CA TYR A 25 7.47 -5.98 -11.38
C TYR A 25 8.09 -7.15 -12.13
N LEU A 26 7.25 -7.97 -12.74
CA LEU A 26 7.65 -9.01 -13.68
C LEU A 26 7.47 -8.51 -15.12
N HIS A 27 8.47 -8.74 -15.98
CA HIS A 27 8.37 -8.39 -17.39
C HIS A 27 7.71 -9.51 -18.16
N VAL A 28 6.55 -9.23 -18.74
CA VAL A 28 5.72 -10.22 -19.44
C VAL A 28 5.32 -9.74 -20.83
N HIS A 29 4.97 -10.70 -21.68
CA HIS A 29 4.42 -10.51 -23.00
C HIS A 29 3.15 -11.36 -23.12
N PHE A 30 2.02 -10.71 -23.33
CA PHE A 30 0.69 -11.30 -23.48
C PHE A 30 0.28 -11.30 -24.96
N ILE A 31 -0.12 -12.47 -25.46
CA ILE A 31 -0.45 -12.70 -26.86
C ILE A 31 -1.95 -12.95 -27.00
N TYR A 32 -2.67 -11.99 -27.57
CA TYR A 32 -4.09 -12.08 -27.87
C TYR A 32 -4.31 -12.35 -29.37
N THR A 33 -5.55 -12.63 -29.76
CA THR A 33 -5.90 -12.78 -31.18
C THR A 33 -5.78 -11.43 -31.91
N GLY A 34 -4.74 -11.28 -32.73
CA GLY A 34 -4.51 -10.07 -33.54
C GLY A 34 -3.92 -8.88 -32.78
N HIS A 35 -3.54 -9.06 -31.52
CA HIS A 35 -2.91 -8.03 -30.69
C HIS A 35 -1.93 -8.67 -29.70
N SER A 36 -0.91 -7.93 -29.29
CA SER A 36 0.01 -8.36 -28.24
C SER A 36 0.38 -7.18 -27.36
N TRP A 37 0.53 -7.45 -26.06
CA TRP A 37 0.90 -6.45 -25.08
C TRP A 37 2.17 -6.88 -24.34
N GLU A 38 3.18 -6.01 -24.29
CA GLU A 38 4.43 -6.25 -23.57
C GLU A 38 4.65 -5.15 -22.53
N GLY A 39 4.83 -5.56 -21.29
CA GLY A 39 4.89 -4.62 -20.18
C GLY A 39 5.37 -5.22 -18.88
N TRP A 40 5.31 -4.39 -17.84
CA TRP A 40 5.68 -4.77 -16.48
C TRP A 40 4.42 -4.93 -15.66
N VAL A 41 4.21 -6.11 -15.10
CA VAL A 41 3.09 -6.41 -14.20
C VAL A 41 3.61 -6.39 -12.76
N PRO A 42 3.00 -5.63 -11.83
CA PRO A 42 3.44 -5.61 -10.44
C PRO A 42 3.29 -6.96 -9.74
N THR A 43 4.29 -7.36 -8.97
CA THR A 43 4.29 -8.54 -8.10
C THR A 43 4.35 -8.14 -6.62
N GLU A 44 4.92 -6.97 -6.35
CA GLU A 44 4.85 -6.31 -5.05
C GLU A 44 4.39 -4.86 -5.27
N TYR A 45 3.26 -4.47 -4.66
CA TYR A 45 2.70 -3.14 -4.81
C TYR A 45 2.12 -2.62 -3.50
N ARG A 46 2.89 -1.77 -2.81
CA ARG A 46 2.58 -1.26 -1.47
C ARG A 46 1.17 -0.70 -1.33
N ARG A 47 0.71 0.10 -2.31
CA ARG A 47 -0.54 0.87 -2.18
C ARG A 47 -1.79 0.02 -2.31
N THR A 48 -1.70 -1.12 -2.97
CA THR A 48 -2.81 -2.06 -3.11
C THR A 48 -2.60 -3.31 -2.24
N ASN A 49 -1.57 -3.31 -1.39
CA ASN A 49 -1.10 -4.46 -0.63
C ASN A 49 -0.90 -5.73 -1.49
N LEU A 50 -0.55 -5.56 -2.76
CA LEU A 50 -0.28 -6.68 -3.65
C LEU A 50 1.05 -7.32 -3.26
N HIS A 51 1.03 -8.63 -3.05
CA HIS A 51 2.20 -9.47 -2.92
C HIS A 51 1.91 -10.79 -3.64
N VAL A 52 2.77 -11.16 -4.57
CA VAL A 52 2.72 -12.40 -5.33
C VAL A 52 4.08 -13.07 -5.17
N ASP A 53 4.12 -14.26 -4.58
CA ASP A 53 5.37 -15.03 -4.52
C ASP A 53 5.70 -15.59 -5.90
N VAL A 54 6.69 -14.99 -6.57
CA VAL A 54 7.14 -15.40 -7.91
C VAL A 54 7.78 -16.80 -7.94
N ASN A 55 8.15 -17.37 -6.78
CA ASN A 55 8.67 -18.73 -6.69
C ASN A 55 7.55 -19.77 -6.51
N ASN A 56 6.34 -19.32 -6.18
CA ASN A 56 5.16 -20.16 -6.12
C ASN A 56 4.49 -20.21 -7.50
N GLU A 57 4.77 -21.27 -8.26
CA GLU A 57 4.30 -21.39 -9.66
C GLU A 57 2.79 -21.33 -9.81
N ASP A 58 2.02 -21.90 -8.86
CA ASP A 58 0.56 -21.91 -8.90
C ASP A 58 -0.01 -20.51 -8.67
N GLU A 59 0.49 -19.81 -7.64
CA GLU A 59 0.07 -18.44 -7.30
C GLU A 59 0.43 -17.47 -8.43
N LEU A 60 1.64 -17.58 -8.98
CA LEU A 60 2.07 -16.75 -10.10
C LEU A 60 1.22 -17.01 -11.35
N ALA A 61 0.91 -18.28 -11.64
CA ALA A 61 0.07 -18.63 -12.78
C ALA A 61 -1.36 -18.10 -12.62
N ASP A 62 -1.97 -18.27 -11.44
CA ASP A 62 -3.29 -17.71 -11.12
C ASP A 62 -3.30 -16.19 -11.27
N TYR A 63 -2.29 -15.52 -10.75
CA TYR A 63 -2.16 -14.07 -10.84
C TYR A 63 -2.04 -13.60 -12.29
N LEU A 64 -1.08 -14.13 -13.06
CA LEU A 64 -0.83 -13.71 -14.43
C LEU A 64 -2.00 -14.04 -15.36
N ASN A 65 -2.65 -15.19 -15.19
CA ASN A 65 -3.84 -15.55 -15.96
C ASN A 65 -4.98 -14.54 -15.73
N ARG A 66 -5.19 -14.09 -14.49
CA ARG A 66 -6.20 -13.05 -14.19
C ARG A 66 -5.85 -11.69 -14.79
N ILE A 67 -4.58 -11.28 -14.74
CA ILE A 67 -4.15 -10.01 -15.34
C ILE A 67 -4.24 -10.07 -16.87
N TYR A 68 -3.89 -11.21 -17.47
CA TYR A 68 -4.05 -11.46 -18.89
C TYR A 68 -5.50 -11.27 -19.36
N GLU A 69 -6.48 -11.84 -18.66
CA GLU A 69 -7.90 -11.65 -18.99
C GLU A 69 -8.34 -10.19 -18.84
N GLN A 70 -7.92 -9.51 -17.76
CA GLN A 70 -8.29 -8.11 -17.53
C GLN A 70 -7.68 -7.14 -18.55
N LEU A 71 -6.44 -7.40 -19.00
CA LEU A 71 -5.75 -6.59 -20.00
C LEU A 71 -6.16 -6.90 -21.45
N ASN A 72 -7.10 -7.82 -21.67
CA ASN A 72 -7.59 -8.12 -23.00
C ASN A 72 -8.16 -6.83 -23.65
N PRO A 73 -7.69 -6.43 -24.85
CA PRO A 73 -8.12 -5.19 -25.51
C PRO A 73 -9.63 -5.06 -25.69
N GLN A 74 -10.36 -6.18 -25.74
CA GLN A 74 -11.83 -6.20 -25.82
C GLN A 74 -12.49 -5.52 -24.60
N HIS A 75 -11.83 -5.53 -23.44
CA HIS A 75 -12.34 -4.94 -22.20
C HIS A 75 -12.00 -3.44 -22.06
N TYR A 76 -11.11 -2.89 -22.89
CA TYR A 76 -10.62 -1.52 -22.71
C TYR A 76 -11.74 -0.47 -22.79
N LYS A 77 -12.69 -0.64 -23.71
CA LYS A 77 -13.83 0.29 -23.86
C LYS A 77 -14.70 0.34 -22.60
N GLU A 78 -15.00 -0.83 -22.04
CA GLU A 78 -15.77 -0.94 -20.80
C GLU A 78 -15.01 -0.35 -19.61
N TRP A 79 -13.72 -0.70 -19.48
CA TRP A 79 -12.84 -0.13 -18.46
C TRP A 79 -12.81 1.40 -18.52
N ARG A 80 -12.73 1.98 -19.72
CA ARG A 80 -12.67 3.44 -19.90
C ARG A 80 -13.94 4.14 -19.46
N LEU A 81 -15.12 3.58 -19.79
CA LEU A 81 -16.41 4.11 -19.33
C LEU A 81 -16.51 4.12 -17.80
N ALA A 82 -16.06 3.05 -17.14
CA ALA A 82 -16.02 2.98 -15.69
C ALA A 82 -15.09 4.06 -15.08
N GLN A 83 -13.97 4.39 -15.74
CA GLN A 83 -13.07 5.44 -15.24
C GLN A 83 -13.67 6.84 -15.44
N GLU A 84 -14.34 7.09 -16.56
CA GLU A 84 -15.04 8.35 -16.80
C GLU A 84 -16.13 8.61 -15.75
N GLU A 85 -16.88 7.57 -15.39
CA GLU A 85 -17.86 7.63 -14.31
C GLU A 85 -17.19 7.93 -12.96
N PHE A 86 -16.12 7.23 -12.61
CA PHE A 86 -15.35 7.47 -11.38
C PHE A 86 -14.89 8.92 -11.26
N TRP A 87 -14.25 9.45 -12.30
CA TRP A 87 -13.74 10.83 -12.30
C TRP A 87 -14.87 11.86 -12.21
N ARG A 88 -16.03 11.56 -12.79
CA ARG A 88 -17.20 12.44 -12.76
C ARG A 88 -17.94 12.41 -11.42
N LEU A 89 -18.13 11.23 -10.83
CA LEU A 89 -18.98 11.03 -9.65
C LEU A 89 -18.18 11.04 -8.34
N GLU A 90 -17.06 10.34 -8.28
CA GLU A 90 -16.31 10.14 -7.02
C GLU A 90 -15.18 11.14 -6.83
N LYS A 91 -14.54 11.60 -7.93
CA LYS A 91 -13.40 12.54 -7.89
C LYS A 91 -13.59 13.82 -8.73
N PRO A 92 -14.76 14.51 -8.68
CA PRO A 92 -15.01 15.68 -9.52
C PRO A 92 -14.03 16.84 -9.28
N ASN A 93 -13.46 16.94 -8.08
CA ASN A 93 -12.56 18.03 -7.69
C ASN A 93 -11.07 17.72 -7.92
N ALA A 94 -10.73 16.56 -8.50
CA ALA A 94 -9.34 16.13 -8.68
C ALA A 94 -8.82 16.40 -10.11
N SER A 95 -9.19 17.53 -10.71
CA SER A 95 -8.91 17.88 -12.11
C SER A 95 -7.42 17.83 -12.47
N VAL A 96 -6.54 18.29 -11.56
CA VAL A 96 -5.08 18.25 -11.79
C VAL A 96 -4.58 16.81 -11.85
N THR A 97 -5.04 15.93 -10.97
CA THR A 97 -4.67 14.50 -11.00
C THR A 97 -5.25 13.82 -12.23
N LYS A 98 -6.49 14.15 -12.61
CA LYS A 98 -7.11 13.64 -13.84
C LYS A 98 -6.28 14.00 -15.07
N GLY A 99 -5.74 15.22 -15.15
CA GLY A 99 -4.83 15.62 -16.23
C GLY A 99 -3.55 14.79 -16.34
N PHE A 100 -3.10 14.16 -15.24
CA PHE A 100 -2.00 13.19 -15.26
C PHE A 100 -2.47 11.78 -15.63
N PHE A 101 -3.69 11.42 -15.27
CA PHE A 101 -4.30 10.14 -15.60
C PHE A 101 -4.65 10.03 -17.09
N ASP A 102 -5.22 11.07 -17.70
CA ASP A 102 -5.72 11.03 -19.07
C ASP A 102 -4.63 10.61 -20.08
N PRO A 103 -3.40 11.19 -20.10
CA PRO A 103 -2.35 10.73 -21.02
C PRO A 103 -1.89 9.28 -20.77
N LEU A 104 -1.95 8.80 -19.53
CA LEU A 104 -1.61 7.42 -19.19
C LEU A 104 -2.67 6.44 -19.69
N ALA A 105 -3.93 6.80 -19.55
CA ALA A 105 -5.04 6.00 -20.00
C ALA A 105 -5.16 6.01 -21.54
N ASP A 106 -4.95 7.16 -22.17
CA ASP A 106 -4.98 7.32 -23.63
C ASP A 106 -3.84 6.59 -24.34
N ALA A 107 -2.75 6.29 -23.61
CA ALA A 107 -1.65 5.44 -24.09
C ALA A 107 -2.00 3.93 -24.10
N GLN A 108 -3.17 3.51 -23.60
CA GLN A 108 -3.71 2.15 -23.73
C GLN A 108 -2.73 1.04 -23.33
N GLY A 109 -2.03 1.21 -22.22
CA GLY A 109 -1.04 0.22 -21.77
C GLY A 109 0.32 0.35 -22.47
N GLU A 110 0.65 1.52 -23.04
CA GLU A 110 1.99 1.86 -23.47
C GLU A 110 2.75 2.69 -22.42
N TRP A 111 4.08 2.71 -22.54
CA TRP A 111 4.96 3.49 -21.67
C TRP A 111 4.89 4.99 -21.99
N VAL A 112 4.56 5.79 -20.98
CA VAL A 112 4.48 7.25 -21.07
C VAL A 112 5.64 7.89 -20.32
N CYS A 113 6.41 8.72 -21.02
CA CYS A 113 7.51 9.49 -20.46
C CYS A 113 6.98 10.56 -19.50
N ALA A 114 7.31 10.40 -18.21
CA ALA A 114 6.86 11.30 -17.15
C ALA A 114 7.40 12.74 -17.30
N ARG A 115 8.42 12.94 -18.14
CA ARG A 115 9.06 14.24 -18.37
C ARG A 115 8.39 15.06 -19.49
N CYS A 116 8.02 14.44 -20.61
CA CYS A 116 7.58 15.17 -21.80
C CYS A 116 6.17 14.84 -22.27
N GLN A 117 5.53 13.80 -21.73
CA GLN A 117 4.17 13.39 -22.12
C GLN A 117 3.14 13.62 -21.00
N LEU A 118 3.58 13.97 -19.79
CA LEU A 118 2.70 14.38 -18.71
C LEU A 118 2.66 15.91 -18.58
N PRO A 119 1.56 16.47 -18.02
CA PRO A 119 1.47 17.91 -17.80
C PRO A 119 2.58 18.45 -16.90
N HIS A 120 3.00 19.69 -17.16
CA HIS A 120 3.90 20.38 -16.24
C HIS A 120 3.21 20.64 -14.91
N ASN A 121 3.87 20.30 -13.80
CA ASN A 121 3.36 20.51 -12.44
C ASN A 121 4.53 20.73 -11.48
N THR A 122 4.32 21.48 -10.40
CA THR A 122 5.33 21.70 -9.35
C THR A 122 5.56 20.48 -8.47
N ASN A 123 4.61 19.56 -8.40
CA ASN A 123 4.68 18.31 -7.64
C ASN A 123 4.04 17.12 -8.40
N PRO A 124 4.65 16.68 -9.51
CA PRO A 124 4.14 15.59 -10.33
C PRO A 124 4.16 14.25 -9.59
N GLN A 125 5.10 14.05 -8.67
CA GLN A 125 5.18 12.83 -7.86
C GLN A 125 3.92 12.64 -7.01
N ARG A 126 3.37 13.71 -6.42
CA ARG A 126 2.10 13.62 -5.68
C ARG A 126 0.92 13.29 -6.60
N ARG A 127 0.90 13.78 -7.85
CA ARG A 127 -0.18 13.46 -8.81
C ARG A 127 -0.14 11.99 -9.19
N ILE A 128 1.04 11.45 -9.47
CA ILE A 128 1.25 10.01 -9.73
C ILE A 128 0.83 9.19 -8.51
N GLN A 129 1.19 9.64 -7.30
CA GLN A 129 0.78 8.99 -6.08
C GLN A 129 -0.74 9.01 -5.89
N ASP A 130 -1.42 10.12 -6.14
CA ASP A 130 -2.88 10.21 -6.06
C ASP A 130 -3.56 9.20 -7.00
N ILE A 131 -3.02 9.00 -8.20
CA ILE A 131 -3.51 7.97 -9.13
C ILE A 131 -3.40 6.58 -8.49
N LYS A 132 -2.26 6.25 -7.87
CA LYS A 132 -2.11 4.98 -7.14
C LYS A 132 -3.08 4.88 -5.94
N ASP A 133 -3.25 5.96 -5.18
CA ASP A 133 -4.14 6.06 -4.02
C ASP A 133 -5.63 5.97 -4.41
N PHE A 134 -5.96 6.19 -5.69
CA PHE A 134 -7.28 5.96 -6.27
C PHE A 134 -7.48 4.52 -6.76
N GLY A 135 -6.51 3.63 -6.54
CA GLY A 135 -6.59 2.21 -6.86
C GLY A 135 -6.03 1.82 -8.23
N TYR A 136 -5.45 2.78 -8.98
CA TYR A 136 -4.88 2.46 -10.29
C TYR A 136 -3.51 1.77 -10.19
N THR A 137 -3.29 0.81 -11.07
CA THR A 137 -2.06 0.02 -11.14
C THR A 137 -1.09 0.64 -12.15
N LEU A 138 0.07 1.10 -11.66
CA LEU A 138 1.12 1.69 -12.48
C LEU A 138 2.43 0.90 -12.34
N ALA A 139 3.08 0.55 -13.44
CA ALA A 139 4.49 0.18 -13.40
C ALA A 139 5.39 1.40 -13.68
N THR A 140 6.56 1.45 -13.05
CA THR A 140 7.49 2.58 -13.16
C THR A 140 8.89 2.10 -13.54
N ASP A 141 9.36 2.54 -14.71
CA ASP A 141 10.76 2.35 -15.14
C ASP A 141 11.49 3.69 -15.04
N THR A 142 12.43 3.80 -14.10
CA THR A 142 13.17 5.05 -13.86
C THR A 142 14.31 5.30 -14.85
N ASN A 143 14.62 4.33 -15.72
CA ASN A 143 15.81 4.35 -16.57
C ASN A 143 15.52 4.02 -18.05
N ARG A 144 14.27 4.18 -18.49
CA ARG A 144 13.86 3.92 -19.88
C ARG A 144 14.28 5.05 -20.82
N PHE A 145 14.79 4.73 -22.00
CA PHE A 145 15.17 5.72 -23.00
C PHE A 145 13.94 6.33 -23.67
N CYS A 146 13.79 7.67 -23.60
CA CYS A 146 12.74 8.40 -24.29
C CYS A 146 13.26 8.96 -25.61
N LYS A 147 12.61 8.58 -26.72
CA LYS A 147 12.95 9.08 -28.07
C LYS A 147 12.74 10.60 -28.21
N HIS A 148 11.72 11.16 -27.57
CA HIS A 148 11.43 12.60 -27.59
C HIS A 148 12.42 13.44 -26.76
N CYS A 149 12.87 12.91 -25.62
CA CYS A 149 13.83 13.61 -24.76
C CYS A 149 15.29 13.36 -25.15
N GLY A 150 15.56 12.34 -25.97
CA GLY A 150 16.91 11.91 -26.34
C GLY A 150 17.75 11.36 -25.18
N LYS A 151 17.13 10.94 -24.08
CA LYS A 151 17.83 10.44 -22.88
C LYS A 151 16.97 9.51 -22.04
N LYS A 152 17.60 8.84 -21.08
CA LYS A 152 16.92 8.00 -20.08
C LYS A 152 16.13 8.87 -19.11
N THR A 153 14.87 8.52 -18.91
CA THR A 153 13.92 9.22 -18.04
C THR A 153 12.96 8.24 -17.39
N THR A 154 12.28 8.68 -16.34
CA THR A 154 11.17 7.92 -15.76
C THR A 154 10.02 7.78 -16.77
N HIS A 155 9.54 6.56 -16.96
CA HIS A 155 8.31 6.25 -17.67
C HIS A 155 7.34 5.52 -16.75
N LEU A 156 6.06 5.78 -16.98
CA LEU A 156 4.95 5.14 -16.30
C LEU A 156 4.18 4.30 -17.31
N LEU A 157 3.68 3.16 -16.85
CA LEU A 157 2.82 2.27 -17.61
C LEU A 157 1.56 2.06 -16.77
N LEU A 158 0.41 2.54 -17.26
CA LEU A 158 -0.88 2.26 -16.63
C LEU A 158 -1.42 0.95 -17.17
N LEU A 159 -1.75 0.03 -16.26
CA LEU A 159 -2.42 -1.21 -16.61
C LEU A 159 -3.93 -0.94 -16.58
N PRO A 160 -4.65 -1.02 -17.71
CA PRO A 160 -6.10 -0.82 -17.78
C PRO A 160 -6.87 -2.03 -17.21
N ILE A 161 -6.62 -2.33 -15.94
CA ILE A 161 -7.34 -3.33 -15.15
C ILE A 161 -8.28 -2.61 -14.17
N PRO A 162 -9.34 -3.27 -13.68
CA PRO A 162 -10.14 -2.78 -12.56
C PRO A 162 -9.28 -2.13 -11.48
N ARG A 163 -9.69 -0.95 -11.03
CA ARG A 163 -9.04 -0.29 -9.90
C ARG A 163 -9.04 -1.29 -8.74
N ALA A 164 -7.89 -1.47 -8.11
CA ALA A 164 -7.91 -2.07 -6.79
C ALA A 164 -8.90 -1.24 -5.98
N ASP A 165 -9.85 -1.92 -5.34
CA ASP A 165 -10.88 -1.29 -4.54
C ASP A 165 -10.25 -0.16 -3.73
N SER A 166 -10.79 1.05 -3.73
CA SER A 166 -10.19 2.15 -2.92
C SER A 166 -10.36 1.91 -1.40
N SER A 167 -11.18 0.91 -1.04
CA SER A 167 -11.18 0.16 0.23
C SER A 167 -9.91 -0.68 0.45
N GLY A 168 -9.20 -0.99 -0.63
CA GLY A 168 -7.94 -1.72 -0.77
C GLY A 168 -6.72 -0.82 -0.96
N ASN A 169 -6.73 0.40 -0.40
CA ASN A 169 -5.50 1.14 -0.10
C ASN A 169 -4.59 0.40 0.92
N GLY A 170 -4.99 -0.80 1.39
CA GLY A 170 -4.57 -1.37 2.67
C GLY A 170 -5.09 -0.58 3.87
N TYR A 171 -5.29 0.72 3.70
CA TYR A 171 -5.95 1.61 4.64
C TYR A 171 -7.44 1.32 4.68
N GLU A 172 -7.87 0.78 5.81
CA GLU A 172 -9.28 0.74 6.14
C GLU A 172 -9.83 2.18 6.19
N THR A 173 -10.76 2.49 5.30
CA THR A 173 -11.39 3.81 5.28
C THR A 173 -12.55 3.83 6.26
N TRP A 174 -12.35 4.41 7.45
CA TRP A 174 -13.43 4.61 8.40
C TRP A 174 -14.50 5.56 7.85
N THR A 175 -15.76 5.31 8.22
CA THR A 175 -16.82 6.30 8.04
C THR A 175 -16.47 7.58 8.83
N PRO A 176 -16.90 8.77 8.39
CA PRO A 176 -16.71 10.00 9.18
C PRO A 176 -17.29 9.91 10.60
N ALA A 177 -18.34 9.10 10.78
CA ALA A 177 -18.97 8.83 12.08
C ALA A 177 -18.04 7.98 12.97
N MET A 178 -17.52 6.87 12.46
CA MET A 178 -16.57 6.01 13.18
C MET A 178 -15.31 6.78 13.56
N ARG A 179 -14.74 7.57 12.64
CA ARG A 179 -13.56 8.40 12.93
C ARG A 179 -13.80 9.35 14.11
N LYS A 180 -14.92 10.08 14.10
CA LYS A 180 -15.29 10.97 15.23
C LYS A 180 -15.47 10.19 16.53
N ARG A 181 -16.07 9.00 16.44
CA ARG A 181 -16.31 8.13 17.59
C ARG A 181 -15.01 7.61 18.20
N ILE A 182 -14.05 7.16 17.39
CA ILE A 182 -12.71 6.74 17.86
C ILE A 182 -12.00 7.89 18.58
N ILE A 183 -11.97 9.09 17.97
CA ILE A 183 -11.31 10.26 18.58
C ILE A 183 -11.93 10.60 19.93
N ARG A 184 -13.27 10.55 20.04
CA ARG A 184 -13.99 10.80 21.29
C ARG A 184 -13.68 9.76 22.36
N VAL A 185 -13.69 8.47 22.01
CA VAL A 185 -13.42 7.37 22.96
C VAL A 185 -11.98 7.44 23.47
N LEU A 186 -11.03 7.80 22.62
CA LEU A 186 -9.61 7.93 22.96
C LEU A 186 -9.23 9.33 23.47
N GLY A 187 -10.20 10.23 23.64
CA GLY A 187 -10.02 11.53 24.29
C GLY A 187 -9.13 12.54 23.55
N ALA A 188 -8.95 12.42 22.24
CA ALA A 188 -8.03 13.27 21.45
C ALA A 188 -6.59 13.34 22.00
N TRP A 189 -6.18 12.29 22.73
CA TRP A 189 -4.86 12.18 23.33
C TRP A 189 -3.85 11.59 22.34
N ASP A 190 -2.84 12.37 21.95
CA ASP A 190 -1.72 11.88 21.15
C ASP A 190 -0.84 10.98 22.03
N VAL A 191 -0.80 9.68 21.70
CA VAL A 191 -0.07 8.69 22.51
C VAL A 191 1.45 8.84 22.37
N TYR A 192 1.95 9.42 21.28
CA TYR A 192 3.37 9.64 21.05
C TYR A 192 3.86 10.90 21.77
N GLU A 193 3.14 12.02 21.60
CA GLU A 193 3.52 13.30 22.21
C GLU A 193 3.09 13.41 23.69
N ALA A 194 2.28 12.46 24.17
CA ALA A 194 1.76 12.46 25.54
C ALA A 194 0.98 13.75 25.87
N ALA A 195 0.16 14.22 24.93
CA ALA A 195 -0.60 15.46 25.07
C ALA A 195 -1.92 15.44 24.29
N ASN A 196 -2.85 16.33 24.64
CA ASN A 196 -4.06 16.54 23.85
C ASN A 196 -3.71 17.22 22.52
N SER A 197 -4.29 16.74 21.42
CA SER A 197 -4.10 17.34 20.09
C SER A 197 -5.36 17.22 19.23
N ASN A 198 -5.78 18.36 18.66
CA ASN A 198 -6.89 18.45 17.72
C ASN A 198 -6.54 17.90 16.32
N HIS A 199 -5.27 17.58 16.09
CA HIS A 199 -4.77 17.08 14.81
C HIS A 199 -4.53 15.55 14.82
N CYS A 200 -4.97 14.86 15.88
CA CYS A 200 -4.90 13.42 15.97
C CYS A 200 -5.72 12.73 14.87
N LEU A 201 -5.14 11.69 14.31
CA LEU A 201 -5.78 10.76 13.39
C LEU A 201 -5.77 9.36 14.03
N PRO A 202 -6.90 8.63 13.96
CA PRO A 202 -6.91 7.21 14.29
C PRO A 202 -5.92 6.42 13.45
N ASP A 203 -5.26 5.46 14.08
CA ASP A 203 -4.41 4.45 13.44
C ASP A 203 -4.57 3.12 14.19
N HIS A 204 -4.48 2.01 13.47
CA HIS A 204 -4.59 0.67 14.04
C HIS A 204 -3.36 0.31 14.87
N LYS A 205 -3.52 -0.23 16.06
CA LYS A 205 -2.38 -0.76 16.85
C LYS A 205 -1.62 -1.84 16.10
N PHE A 206 -2.35 -2.84 15.58
CA PHE A 206 -1.78 -3.86 14.72
C PHE A 206 -1.49 -3.28 13.32
N PRO A 207 -0.21 -3.22 12.87
CA PRO A 207 0.15 -2.52 11.65
C PRO A 207 -0.32 -3.25 10.39
N GLU A 208 -0.96 -2.51 9.49
CA GLU A 208 -1.58 -3.01 8.25
C GLU A 208 -0.64 -3.79 7.33
N ILE A 209 0.66 -3.51 7.35
CA ILE A 209 1.66 -4.27 6.56
C ILE A 209 1.70 -5.76 6.94
N ARG A 210 1.20 -6.10 8.14
CA ARG A 210 1.12 -7.47 8.64
C ARG A 210 -0.26 -8.11 8.44
N TRP A 211 -1.19 -7.44 7.78
CA TRP A 211 -2.51 -8.00 7.55
C TRP A 211 -2.52 -8.87 6.29
N ASP A 212 -3.21 -10.00 6.38
CA ASP A 212 -3.68 -10.77 5.23
C ASP A 212 -5.16 -10.45 4.97
N ASP A 213 -5.77 -11.14 4.01
CA ASP A 213 -7.17 -10.92 3.66
C ASP A 213 -8.14 -11.34 4.78
N GLU A 214 -7.79 -12.31 5.60
CA GLU A 214 -8.62 -12.74 6.74
C GLU A 214 -8.53 -11.81 7.96
N THR A 215 -7.44 -11.05 8.05
CA THR A 215 -7.16 -10.12 9.14
C THR A 215 -7.74 -8.74 8.90
N LYS A 216 -7.97 -8.38 7.63
CA LYS A 216 -8.75 -7.19 7.28
C LYS A 216 -10.14 -7.35 7.89
N ALA A 217 -10.35 -6.70 9.03
CA ALA A 217 -11.61 -6.74 9.73
C ALA A 217 -12.43 -5.52 9.35
N ASP A 218 -13.74 -5.70 9.20
CA ASP A 218 -14.64 -4.56 9.18
C ASP A 218 -14.59 -3.83 10.54
N ASN A 219 -14.53 -2.50 10.52
CA ASN A 219 -14.75 -1.66 11.69
C ASN A 219 -16.19 -1.13 11.71
N PRO A 220 -17.18 -1.93 12.12
CA PRO A 220 -18.57 -1.49 12.12
C PRO A 220 -18.77 -0.35 13.12
N ASP A 221 -19.70 0.55 12.81
CA ASP A 221 -20.08 1.66 13.70
C ASP A 221 -20.60 1.16 15.08
N THR A 222 -20.97 -0.12 15.18
CA THR A 222 -21.45 -0.81 16.38
C THR A 222 -20.36 -1.29 17.34
N MET A 223 -19.08 -1.24 16.94
CA MET A 223 -17.94 -1.69 17.75
C MET A 223 -17.99 -1.07 19.16
N SER A 224 -17.80 -1.82 20.24
CA SER A 224 -17.82 -1.26 21.60
C SER A 224 -16.66 -0.27 21.86
N ASN A 225 -16.81 0.59 22.87
CA ASN A 225 -15.71 1.50 23.26
C ASN A 225 -14.46 0.74 23.71
N LYS A 226 -14.62 -0.46 24.29
CA LYS A 226 -13.50 -1.32 24.70
C LYS A 226 -12.74 -1.85 23.48
N GLU A 227 -13.46 -2.31 22.47
CA GLU A 227 -12.85 -2.77 21.20
C GLU A 227 -12.16 -1.62 20.47
N ILE A 228 -12.73 -0.41 20.49
CA ILE A 228 -12.07 0.79 19.96
C ILE A 228 -10.74 1.02 20.69
N ALA A 229 -10.75 0.98 22.03
CA ALA A 229 -9.55 1.21 22.84
C ALA A 229 -8.48 0.14 22.66
N SER A 230 -8.87 -1.11 22.36
CA SER A 230 -7.91 -2.18 22.06
C SER A 230 -7.35 -2.08 20.64
N LYS A 231 -8.17 -1.73 19.65
CA LYS A 231 -7.77 -1.73 18.23
C LYS A 231 -7.02 -0.48 17.80
N PHE A 232 -7.33 0.69 18.37
CA PHE A 232 -6.84 1.97 17.84
C PHE A 232 -5.96 2.72 18.83
N GLN A 233 -5.14 3.60 18.27
CA GLN A 233 -4.45 4.66 18.99
C GLN A 233 -4.56 5.98 18.19
N LEU A 234 -4.29 7.11 18.85
CA LEU A 234 -4.34 8.42 18.23
C LEU A 234 -2.93 9.03 18.16
N MET A 235 -2.53 9.48 16.98
CA MET A 235 -1.31 10.26 16.79
C MET A 235 -1.52 11.27 15.66
N THR A 236 -0.67 12.29 15.55
CA THR A 236 -0.66 13.16 14.36
C THR A 236 -0.32 12.40 13.08
N ASN A 237 -0.66 12.99 11.91
CA ASN A 237 -0.34 12.39 10.61
C ASN A 237 1.16 12.08 10.46
N GLN A 238 2.04 12.98 10.91
CA GLN A 238 3.49 12.78 10.86
C GLN A 238 3.92 11.54 11.66
N ARG A 239 3.36 11.33 12.85
CA ARG A 239 3.67 10.18 13.69
C ARG A 239 3.09 8.88 13.15
N ASN A 240 1.91 8.93 12.52
CA ASN A 240 1.37 7.79 11.77
C ASN A 240 2.29 7.40 10.60
N GLU A 241 2.83 8.37 9.85
CA GLU A 241 3.80 8.11 8.80
C GLU A 241 5.11 7.50 9.35
N GLN A 242 5.60 8.01 10.48
CA GLN A 242 6.78 7.47 11.16
C GLN A 242 6.56 6.03 11.62
N LYS A 243 5.43 5.74 12.26
CA LYS A 243 5.04 4.38 12.65
C LYS A 243 5.06 3.44 11.45
N ARG A 244 4.45 3.85 10.34
CA ARG A 244 4.40 3.05 9.10
C ARG A 244 5.80 2.72 8.59
N GLU A 245 6.74 3.65 8.70
CA GLU A 245 8.12 3.40 8.29
C GLU A 245 8.83 2.44 9.24
N VAL A 246 8.65 2.62 10.55
CA VAL A 246 9.25 1.74 11.54
C VAL A 246 8.69 0.31 11.45
N CYS A 247 7.37 0.16 11.32
CA CYS A 247 6.74 -1.15 11.12
C CYS A 247 7.18 -1.80 9.80
N ARG A 248 7.42 -1.02 8.75
CA ARG A 248 7.99 -1.51 7.48
C ARG A 248 9.38 -2.05 7.65
N ASN A 249 10.27 -1.28 8.28
CA ASN A 249 11.63 -1.73 8.54
C ASN A 249 11.64 -3.03 9.36
N CYS A 250 10.79 -3.12 10.39
CA CYS A 250 10.62 -4.35 11.17
C CYS A 250 10.14 -5.53 10.32
N PHE A 251 9.15 -5.32 9.44
CA PHE A 251 8.67 -6.35 8.52
C PHE A 251 9.76 -6.85 7.57
N GLN A 252 10.61 -5.95 7.06
CA GLN A 252 11.64 -6.28 6.08
C GLN A 252 12.91 -6.88 6.68
N THR A 253 13.31 -6.42 7.87
CA THR A 253 14.61 -6.75 8.47
C THR A 253 14.50 -7.68 9.68
N GLY A 254 13.29 -7.86 10.21
CA GLY A 254 13.06 -8.51 11.50
C GLY A 254 13.47 -7.65 12.71
N LYS A 255 13.96 -6.42 12.53
CA LYS A 255 14.37 -5.54 13.64
C LYS A 255 13.19 -4.68 14.12
N ARG A 256 12.68 -4.97 15.32
CA ARG A 256 11.61 -4.21 15.96
C ARG A 256 12.10 -2.80 16.26
N GLY A 257 11.19 -1.84 16.09
CA GLY A 257 11.55 -0.43 16.24
C GLY A 257 11.52 0.04 17.68
N THR A 258 12.13 1.20 17.89
CA THR A 258 12.21 1.89 19.19
C THR A 258 11.54 3.27 19.11
N ILE A 259 11.19 3.83 20.25
CA ILE A 259 10.77 5.23 20.38
C ILE A 259 11.81 5.95 21.24
N PHE A 260 12.22 7.16 20.81
CA PHE A 260 13.28 7.96 21.46
C PHE A 260 14.64 7.25 21.61
N GLY A 261 14.90 6.19 20.83
CA GLY A 261 16.13 5.39 20.95
C GLY A 261 16.16 4.50 22.19
N ILE A 262 15.01 4.25 22.84
CA ILE A 262 14.92 3.42 24.04
C ILE A 262 14.64 1.97 23.63
N ASP A 263 15.61 1.08 23.90
CA ASP A 263 15.52 -0.37 23.66
C ASP A 263 14.73 -1.07 24.77
N PHE A 264 13.46 -0.70 24.94
CA PHE A 264 12.56 -1.33 25.91
C PHE A 264 11.44 -2.07 25.20
N PHE A 265 11.31 -3.37 25.47
CA PHE A 265 10.24 -4.24 24.98
C PHE A 265 9.62 -4.96 26.17
N TYR A 266 8.38 -4.62 26.53
CA TYR A 266 7.72 -5.26 27.69
C TYR A 266 7.32 -6.72 27.41
N ALA A 267 7.42 -7.16 26.16
CA ALA A 267 7.27 -8.53 25.71
C ALA A 267 8.12 -8.77 24.44
N GLY A 268 8.70 -9.97 24.32
CA GLY A 268 9.66 -10.31 23.26
C GLY A 268 10.99 -9.55 23.40
N THR A 269 11.74 -9.44 22.29
CA THR A 269 13.08 -8.81 22.26
C THR A 269 13.15 -7.73 21.17
N ALA A 270 14.33 -7.22 20.83
CA ALA A 270 14.50 -6.30 19.69
C ALA A 270 14.31 -6.99 18.33
N ASP A 271 14.31 -8.32 18.30
CA ASP A 271 14.19 -9.12 17.09
C ASP A 271 12.79 -9.71 16.96
N TRP A 272 12.31 -9.83 15.72
CA TRP A 272 11.10 -10.55 15.39
C TRP A 272 11.30 -12.04 15.66
N ASP A 273 10.35 -12.64 16.38
CA ASP A 273 10.36 -14.08 16.62
C ASP A 273 10.03 -14.82 15.31
N THR A 274 11.00 -15.58 14.78
CA THR A 274 10.87 -16.30 13.52
C THR A 274 9.84 -17.44 13.57
N THR A 275 9.36 -17.81 14.75
CA THR A 275 8.25 -18.78 14.90
C THR A 275 6.89 -18.14 14.64
N ILE A 276 6.80 -16.80 14.65
CA ILE A 276 5.56 -16.05 14.39
C ILE A 276 5.51 -15.69 12.90
N PRO A 277 4.40 -15.98 12.20
CA PRO A 277 4.27 -15.65 10.78
C PRO A 277 4.39 -14.13 10.55
N PRO A 278 4.93 -13.69 9.40
CA PRO A 278 5.15 -12.27 9.12
C PRO A 278 3.83 -11.50 8.87
N LYS A 279 2.78 -12.21 8.44
CA LYS A 279 1.44 -11.68 8.17
C LYS A 279 0.35 -12.57 8.78
N GLY A 280 -0.86 -12.02 8.88
CA GLY A 280 -2.07 -12.69 9.37
C GLY A 280 -2.40 -12.38 10.83
N LYS A 281 -3.52 -12.92 11.32
CA LYS A 281 -4.01 -12.67 12.69
C LYS A 281 -2.97 -13.04 13.74
N GLU A 282 -2.26 -14.15 13.53
CA GLU A 282 -1.20 -14.63 14.43
C GLU A 282 0.01 -13.68 14.46
N ALA A 283 0.28 -12.93 13.39
CA ALA A 283 1.36 -11.96 13.35
C ALA A 283 1.18 -10.81 14.34
N GLU A 284 -0.03 -10.58 14.87
CA GLU A 284 -0.22 -9.60 15.94
C GLU A 284 0.57 -9.94 17.20
N GLN A 285 0.79 -11.23 17.49
CA GLN A 285 1.55 -11.66 18.66
C GLN A 285 2.99 -11.13 18.64
N GLY A 286 3.64 -11.08 17.47
CA GLY A 286 5.00 -10.55 17.35
C GLY A 286 5.08 -9.03 17.53
N CYS A 287 3.95 -8.33 17.45
CA CYS A 287 3.87 -6.90 17.70
C CYS A 287 3.80 -6.57 19.20
N ILE A 288 3.25 -7.45 20.03
CA ILE A 288 3.08 -7.24 21.47
C ILE A 288 4.44 -6.98 22.13
N GLY A 289 4.54 -5.87 22.87
CA GLY A 289 5.80 -5.43 23.48
C GLY A 289 6.54 -4.35 22.71
N CYS A 290 6.23 -4.16 21.42
CA CYS A 290 6.85 -3.15 20.58
C CYS A 290 6.29 -1.76 20.94
N PRO A 291 7.14 -0.72 21.08
CA PRO A 291 6.66 0.62 21.38
C PRO A 291 5.64 1.13 20.36
N TRP A 292 5.84 0.83 19.08
CA TRP A 292 4.96 1.29 18.00
C TRP A 292 3.64 0.51 17.86
N TYR A 293 3.49 -0.61 18.56
CA TYR A 293 2.23 -1.37 18.57
C TYR A 293 1.21 -0.71 19.51
N ASP A 294 1.58 -0.49 20.77
CA ASP A 294 0.75 0.21 21.75
C ASP A 294 1.63 1.15 22.58
N ILE A 295 1.79 2.40 22.11
CA ILE A 295 2.67 3.39 22.73
C ILE A 295 2.24 3.71 24.17
N ALA A 296 0.93 3.74 24.41
CA ALA A 296 0.38 4.05 25.73
C ALA A 296 0.72 2.95 26.74
N LEU A 297 0.51 1.69 26.37
CA LEU A 297 0.85 0.55 27.22
C LEU A 297 2.36 0.41 27.39
N TRP A 298 3.13 0.58 26.31
CA TRP A 298 4.59 0.55 26.35
C TRP A 298 5.15 1.56 27.35
N ARG A 299 4.70 2.82 27.27
CA ARG A 299 5.11 3.89 28.18
C ARG A 299 4.75 3.56 29.63
N LYS A 300 3.55 3.02 29.86
CA LYS A 300 3.12 2.59 31.20
C LYS A 300 4.07 1.52 31.76
N LYS A 301 4.38 0.51 30.96
CA LYS A 301 5.30 -0.59 31.34
C LYS A 301 6.72 -0.10 31.58
N LEU A 302 7.18 0.88 30.81
CA LEU A 302 8.49 1.50 31.02
C LEU A 302 8.54 2.23 32.36
N ILE A 303 7.51 3.01 32.70
CA ILE A 303 7.42 3.71 33.99
C ILE A 303 7.38 2.71 35.15
N GLU A 304 6.54 1.67 35.05
CA GLU A 304 6.48 0.58 36.05
C GLU A 304 7.89 -0.02 36.26
N LYS A 305 8.63 -0.28 35.16
CA LYS A 305 9.98 -0.84 35.23
C LYS A 305 11.00 0.07 35.89
N LEU A 306 10.91 1.38 35.66
CA LEU A 306 11.79 2.37 36.27
C LEU A 306 11.53 2.50 37.77
N GLN A 307 10.27 2.38 38.20
CA GLN A 307 9.88 2.43 39.62
C GLN A 307 10.26 1.16 40.41
N GLU A 308 10.32 0.00 39.76
CA GLU A 308 10.83 -1.25 40.37
C GLU A 308 12.33 -1.21 40.68
N GLY A 309 13.07 -0.28 40.05
CA GLY A 309 14.52 -0.13 40.23
C GLY A 309 14.94 0.89 41.30
N GLU A 310 13.98 1.57 41.93
CA GLU A 310 14.17 2.45 43.10
C GLU A 310 13.97 1.66 44.41
#